data_AF-A0A183L6W3-F1
#
_entry.id   AF-A0A183L6W3-F1
#
_cell.length_a   1.000
_cell.length_b   1.000
_cell.length_c   1.000
_cell.angle_alpha   90.00
_cell.angle_beta   90.00
_cell.angle_gamma   90.00
#
_symmetry.space_group_name_H-M   'P 1'
#
loop_
_entity.id
_entity.type
_entity.pdbx_description
1 polymer ?
#
loop_
_entity_poly.entity_id
_entity_poly.type
_entity_poly.pdbx_seq_one_letter_code
_entity_poly.pdbx_strand_id
1 'polypeptide(L)'
;NAEDLAKQTKIKYGSIQGGSTTAFFEESNFSTYKRMWQFMSSQKGLLMNNTVEAIKRVKREEYAFLLESTMNEYYTQRDCELMQVGGLLDSKGYGIGLPEGEII
;
A
#
# COMPACT_ATOMS: atom_id res chain seq x y z
N ASN A 1 3.55 -1.16 -13.39
CA ASN A 1 4.20 -0.35 -12.32
C ASN A 1 3.16 0.60 -11.71
N ALA A 2 3.50 1.49 -10.77
CA ALA A 2 2.53 2.43 -10.15
C ALA A 2 1.90 3.41 -11.17
N GLU A 3 2.65 3.87 -12.17
CA GLU A 3 2.10 4.72 -13.22
C GLU A 3 1.04 4.00 -14.06
N ASP A 4 1.28 2.73 -14.40
CA ASP A 4 0.33 1.93 -15.15
C ASP A 4 -0.98 1.80 -14.37
N LEU A 5 -0.90 1.51 -13.06
CA LEU A 5 -2.05 1.44 -12.17
C LEU A 5 -2.82 2.77 -12.12
N ALA A 6 -2.12 3.90 -12.09
CA ALA A 6 -2.74 5.23 -12.07
C ALA A 6 -3.45 5.60 -13.39
N LYS A 7 -2.98 5.04 -14.52
CA LYS A 7 -3.51 5.33 -15.87
C LYS A 7 -4.73 4.46 -16.25
N GLN A 8 -5.04 3.43 -15.48
CA GLN A 8 -6.10 2.45 -15.76
C GLN A 8 -7.08 2.30 -14.59
N THR A 9 -8.22 1.63 -14.83
CA THR A 9 -9.27 1.40 -13.82
C THR A 9 -9.74 -0.05 -13.72
N LYS A 10 -9.17 -0.97 -14.52
CA LYS A 10 -9.52 -2.38 -14.56
C LYS A 10 -9.04 -3.11 -13.30
N ILE A 11 -7.74 -2.99 -13.00
CA ILE A 11 -7.11 -3.55 -11.80
C ILE A 11 -7.36 -2.57 -10.65
N LYS A 12 -8.08 -3.03 -9.63
CA LYS A 12 -8.30 -2.24 -8.43
C LYS A 12 -7.03 -2.25 -7.58
N TYR A 13 -6.82 -1.21 -6.78
CA TYR A 13 -5.69 -1.18 -5.86
C TYR A 13 -6.00 -0.39 -4.60
N GLY A 14 -5.26 -0.68 -3.55
CA GLY A 14 -5.39 0.01 -2.27
C GLY A 14 -4.34 -0.41 -1.25
N SER A 15 -4.45 0.14 -0.05
CA SER A 15 -3.57 -0.17 1.08
C SER A 15 -4.36 -0.27 2.39
N ILE A 16 -3.67 -0.42 3.53
CA ILE A 16 -4.33 -0.48 4.84
C ILE A 16 -4.98 0.86 5.18
N GLN A 17 -6.27 0.82 5.54
CA GLN A 17 -7.00 1.98 6.02
C GLN A 17 -6.34 2.55 7.28
N GLY A 18 -6.02 3.84 7.26
CA GLY A 18 -5.34 4.52 8.37
C GLY A 18 -3.86 4.13 8.56
N GLY A 19 -3.28 3.37 7.63
CA GLY A 19 -1.86 3.00 7.66
C GLY A 19 -0.94 4.08 7.08
N SER A 20 0.36 3.96 7.39
CA SER A 20 1.45 4.81 6.88
C SER A 20 1.46 4.92 5.34
N THR A 21 1.19 3.80 4.66
CA THR A 21 1.10 3.75 3.19
C THR A 21 -0.08 4.54 2.66
N THR A 22 -1.25 4.51 3.31
CA THR A 22 -2.39 5.34 2.90
C THR A 22 -2.07 6.82 3.07
N ALA A 23 -1.54 7.21 4.23
CA ALA A 23 -1.16 8.59 4.52
C ALA A 23 -0.13 9.12 3.50
N PHE A 24 0.83 8.29 3.08
CA PHE A 24 1.78 8.64 2.03
C PHE A 24 1.10 9.07 0.72
N PHE A 25 0.11 8.33 0.26
CA PHE A 25 -0.60 8.67 -0.99
C PHE A 25 -1.46 9.92 -0.83
N GLU A 26 -2.07 10.09 0.35
CA GLU A 26 -2.88 11.26 0.70
C GLU A 26 -2.04 12.55 0.72
N GLU A 27 -0.86 12.52 1.33
CA GLU A 27 0.03 13.68 1.51
C GLU A 27 0.98 13.90 0.33
N SER A 28 1.08 12.94 -0.59
CA SER A 28 2.05 13.02 -1.68
C SER A 28 1.83 14.24 -2.57
N ASN A 29 2.92 14.90 -2.97
CA ASN A 29 2.89 15.98 -3.96
C ASN A 29 3.05 15.53 -5.42
N PHE A 30 3.36 14.26 -5.65
CA PHE A 30 3.56 13.73 -7.00
C PHE A 30 2.20 13.47 -7.67
N SER A 31 2.04 13.94 -8.90
CA SER A 31 0.75 13.91 -9.63
C SER A 31 0.19 12.49 -9.78
N THR A 32 1.05 11.51 -10.06
CA THR A 32 0.66 10.10 -10.16
C THR A 32 0.09 9.58 -8.84
N TYR A 33 0.74 9.88 -7.71
CA TYR A 33 0.34 9.39 -6.39
C TYR A 33 -0.92 10.10 -5.88
N LYS A 34 -1.07 11.41 -6.14
CA LYS A 34 -2.33 12.14 -5.89
C LYS A 34 -3.51 11.50 -6.64
N ARG A 35 -3.31 11.13 -7.90
CA ARG A 35 -4.35 10.45 -8.71
C ARG A 35 -4.69 9.08 -8.15
N MET A 36 -3.68 8.32 -7.71
CA MET A 36 -3.90 7.03 -7.05
C MET A 36 -4.70 7.20 -5.75
N TRP A 37 -4.38 8.21 -4.95
CA TRP A 37 -5.16 8.55 -3.75
C TRP A 37 -6.61 8.90 -4.05
N GLN A 38 -6.86 9.75 -5.04
CA GLN A 38 -8.23 10.09 -5.47
C GLN A 38 -9.02 8.85 -5.89
N PHE A 39 -8.38 7.91 -6.59
CA PHE A 39 -9.01 6.64 -6.94
C PHE A 39 -9.33 5.80 -5.69
N MET A 40 -8.37 5.63 -4.77
CA MET A 40 -8.54 4.85 -3.53
C MET A 40 -9.62 5.44 -2.60
N SER A 41 -9.65 6.77 -2.44
CA SER A 41 -10.57 7.48 -1.54
C SER A 41 -11.99 7.61 -2.11
N SER A 42 -12.14 7.67 -3.43
CA SER A 42 -13.46 7.82 -4.08
C SER A 42 -14.32 6.55 -4.07
N GLN A 43 -13.73 5.37 -3.84
CA GLN A 43 -14.44 4.08 -3.92
C GLN A 43 -14.42 3.34 -2.59
N LYS A 44 -15.61 2.93 -2.13
CA LYS A 44 -15.74 2.12 -0.92
C LYS A 44 -15.09 0.75 -1.10
N GLY A 45 -14.36 0.33 -0.08
CA GLY A 45 -13.76 -0.99 -0.03
C GLY A 45 -12.52 -1.16 -0.90
N LEU A 46 -11.85 -0.11 -1.38
CA LEU A 46 -10.50 -0.25 -1.94
C LEU A 46 -9.43 -0.29 -0.85
N LEU A 47 -9.65 0.42 0.25
CA LEU A 47 -8.83 0.33 1.45
C LEU A 47 -9.23 -0.90 2.27
N MET A 48 -8.24 -1.59 2.82
CA MET A 48 -8.42 -2.84 3.56
C MET A 48 -8.20 -2.62 5.05
N ASN A 49 -8.93 -3.33 5.90
CA ASN A 49 -8.81 -3.19 7.36
C ASN A 49 -7.56 -3.88 7.92
N ASN A 50 -7.14 -4.99 7.31
CA ASN A 50 -5.97 -5.75 7.72
C ASN A 50 -5.29 -6.45 6.54
N THR A 51 -4.02 -6.79 6.73
CA THR A 51 -3.17 -7.37 5.68
C THR A 51 -3.61 -8.76 5.26
N VAL A 52 -4.13 -9.57 6.19
CA VAL A 52 -4.56 -10.95 5.90
C VAL A 52 -5.74 -10.97 4.94
N GLU A 53 -6.74 -10.11 5.16
CA GLU A 53 -7.87 -9.93 4.24
C GLU A 53 -7.44 -9.37 2.90
N ALA A 54 -6.50 -8.43 2.90
CA ALA A 54 -5.94 -7.88 1.67
C ALA A 54 -5.29 -8.97 0.81
N ILE A 55 -4.45 -9.82 1.40
CA ILE A 55 -3.80 -10.94 0.70
C ILE A 55 -4.84 -11.93 0.15
N LYS A 56 -5.84 -12.31 0.95
CA LYS A 56 -6.94 -13.17 0.47
C LYS A 56 -7.66 -12.57 -0.72
N ARG A 57 -7.80 -11.25 -0.77
CA ARG A 57 -8.43 -10.55 -1.89
C ARG A 57 -7.54 -10.51 -3.12
N VAL A 58 -6.25 -10.21 -2.98
CA VAL A 58 -5.26 -10.24 -4.07
C VAL A 58 -5.30 -11.59 -4.80
N LYS A 59 -5.46 -12.69 -4.06
CA LYS A 59 -5.56 -14.04 -4.63
C LYS A 59 -6.87 -14.35 -5.36
N ARG A 60 -7.95 -13.64 -5.03
CA ARG A 60 -9.31 -13.94 -5.51
C ARG A 60 -9.79 -13.00 -6.60
N GLU A 61 -9.28 -11.78 -6.65
CA GLU A 61 -9.76 -10.70 -7.51
C GLU A 61 -8.60 -10.03 -8.25
N GLU A 62 -8.88 -9.30 -9.34
CA GLU A 62 -7.91 -8.41 -9.98
C GLU A 62 -7.65 -7.16 -9.10
N TYR A 63 -6.94 -7.37 -7.97
CA TYR A 63 -6.63 -6.37 -6.97
C TYR A 63 -5.12 -6.35 -6.64
N ALA A 64 -4.50 -5.18 -6.69
CA ALA A 64 -3.12 -4.95 -6.28
C ALA A 64 -3.06 -4.29 -4.90
N PHE A 65 -2.29 -4.87 -3.99
CA PHE A 65 -2.15 -4.36 -2.63
C PHE A 65 -0.82 -3.63 -2.47
N LEU A 66 -0.90 -2.38 -2.02
CA LEU A 66 0.26 -1.50 -1.78
C LEU A 66 0.70 -1.67 -0.33
N LEU A 67 1.93 -2.12 -0.13
CA LEU A 67 2.48 -2.55 1.15
C LEU A 67 3.96 -2.16 1.26
N GLU A 68 4.44 -2.00 2.48
CA GLU A 68 5.86 -1.77 2.78
C GLU A 68 6.74 -2.95 2.27
N SER A 69 7.96 -2.65 1.83
CA SER A 69 8.82 -3.64 1.15
C SER A 69 9.17 -4.85 2.02
N THR A 70 9.49 -4.63 3.29
CA THR A 70 9.76 -5.67 4.28
C THR A 70 8.58 -6.63 4.44
N MET A 71 7.36 -6.09 4.52
CA MET A 71 6.15 -6.88 4.63
C MET A 71 5.84 -7.60 3.32
N ASN A 72 6.06 -6.94 2.17
CA ASN A 72 5.93 -7.57 0.86
C ASN A 72 6.86 -8.78 0.72
N GLU A 73 8.15 -8.61 1.02
CA GLU A 73 9.14 -9.70 1.03
C GLU A 73 8.72 -10.84 1.96
N TYR A 74 8.26 -10.52 3.17
CA TYR A 74 7.80 -11.51 4.15
C TYR A 74 6.70 -12.42 3.59
N TYR A 75 5.71 -11.85 2.91
CA TYR A 75 4.58 -12.61 2.37
C TYR A 75 4.93 -13.32 1.06
N THR A 76 5.64 -12.68 0.14
CA THR A 76 6.03 -13.32 -1.14
C THR A 76 7.00 -14.48 -0.94
N GLN A 77 7.86 -14.44 0.10
CA GLN A 77 8.72 -15.57 0.43
C GLN A 77 7.96 -16.79 0.96
N ARG A 78 6.78 -16.57 1.54
CA ARG A 78 5.97 -17.63 2.17
C ARG A 78 4.88 -18.17 1.25
N ASP A 79 4.52 -17.40 0.24
CA ASP A 79 3.36 -17.64 -0.59
C ASP A 79 3.70 -17.42 -2.06
N CYS A 80 3.96 -18.51 -2.77
CA CYS A 80 4.41 -18.48 -4.16
C CYS A 80 3.34 -17.99 -5.15
N GLU A 81 2.07 -17.85 -4.72
CA GLU A 81 1.02 -17.25 -5.54
C GLU A 81 1.10 -15.71 -5.58
N LEU A 82 1.91 -15.12 -4.69
CA LEU A 82 2.11 -13.68 -4.63
C LEU A 82 3.38 -13.29 -5.38
N MET A 83 3.35 -12.14 -6.02
CA MET A 83 4.52 -11.54 -6.66
C MET A 83 4.62 -10.05 -6.37
N GLN A 84 5.85 -9.56 -6.25
CA GLN A 84 6.12 -8.13 -6.24
C GLN A 84 6.01 -7.57 -7.65
N VAL A 85 5.32 -6.43 -7.80
CA VAL A 85 5.22 -5.71 -9.07
C VAL A 85 5.79 -4.30 -8.90
N GLY A 86 6.83 -4.00 -9.67
CA GLY A 86 7.53 -2.71 -9.60
C GLY A 86 8.56 -2.63 -8.47
N GLY A 87 9.07 -1.42 -8.25
CA GLY A 87 10.08 -1.12 -7.22
C GLY A 87 9.51 -0.34 -6.04
N LEU A 88 10.41 0.16 -5.20
CA LEU A 88 10.08 1.02 -4.06
C LEU A 88 9.48 2.35 -4.56
N LEU A 89 8.43 2.82 -3.88
CA LEU A 89 7.76 4.08 -4.19
C LEU A 89 8.28 5.25 -3.34
N ASP A 90 8.88 4.91 -2.20
CA ASP A 90 9.51 5.79 -1.23
C ASP A 90 10.65 5.05 -0.51
N SER A 91 11.38 5.77 0.34
CA SER A 91 12.38 5.20 1.24
C SER A 91 12.00 5.58 2.67
N LYS A 92 11.57 4.59 3.44
CA LYS A 92 11.13 4.72 4.83
C LYS A 92 11.79 3.65 5.71
N GLY A 93 11.84 3.91 7.01
CA GLY A 93 12.36 2.98 8.01
C GLY A 93 11.46 2.91 9.24
N TYR A 94 11.63 1.86 10.05
CA TYR A 94 10.93 1.69 11.32
C TYR A 94 11.66 2.44 12.44
N GLY A 95 10.90 3.10 13.31
CA GLY A 95 11.40 3.80 14.48
C GLY A 95 10.55 3.50 15.72
N ILE A 96 11.15 3.64 16.90
CA ILE A 96 10.46 3.53 18.19
C ILE A 96 10.05 4.93 18.62
N GLY A 97 8.74 5.18 18.71
CA GLY A 97 8.21 6.46 19.20
C GLY A 97 8.21 6.51 20.71
N LEU A 98 8.92 7.48 21.29
CA LEU A 98 8.90 7.80 22.72
C LEU A 98 8.04 9.05 22.96
N PRO A 99 7.44 9.21 24.16
CA PRO A 99 6.79 10.45 24.54
C PRO A 99 7.76 11.64 24.44
N GLU A 100 7.22 12.80 24.05
CA GLU A 100 8.02 14.02 23.96
C GLU A 100 8.57 14.40 25.34
N GLY A 101 9.89 14.60 25.42
CA GLY A 101 10.59 14.96 26.66
C GLY A 101 11.05 13.78 27.51
N GLU A 102 10.82 12.52 27.09
CA GLU A 102 11.48 11.39 27.74
C GLU A 102 12.97 11.37 27.39
N ILE A 103 13.81 11.35 28.44
CA ILE A 103 15.24 11.12 28.34
C ILE A 103 15.45 9.66 28.72
N ILE A 104 15.92 8.87 27.74
CA ILE A 104 16.35 7.47 27.92
C ILE A 104 17.67 7.38 28.68
#